data_AF-A0A381THQ3-F1
#
_entry.id   AF-A0A381THQ3-F1
#
_cell.length_a   1.000
_cell.length_b   1.000
_cell.length_c   1.000
_cell.angle_alpha   90.00
_cell.angle_beta   90.00
_cell.angle_gamma   90.00
#
_symmetry.space_group_name_H-M   'P 1'
#
loop_
_entity.id
_entity.type
_entity.pdbx_description
1 polymer ?
#
loop_
_entity_poly.entity_id
_entity_poly.type
_entity_poly.pdbx_seq_one_letter_code
_entity_poly.pdbx_strand_id
1 'polypeptide(L)'
;MSTTNDPHGPGRYQPLGPDDRREMLGVVGVEGFEDLFASIPEGLRYRGELPVEEALSEPELLRHLEELASRNGPASGMLSFLGAGCSPHFVPTHVDALIQRQEFMTAYTPYQAEISQGTLQAIFEFQTLVSMLTGMEVCNASMYDGASAIAEAVLMARRLMRRGGRVLWSEGLHPA
;
A
#
# COMPACT_ATOMS: atom_id res chain seq x y z
N MET A 1 -11.53 31.19 14.17
CA MET A 1 -10.16 31.05 14.74
C MET A 1 -10.23 30.09 15.91
N SER A 2 -10.25 28.79 15.63
CA SER A 2 -10.22 27.77 16.69
C SER A 2 -9.60 26.52 16.11
N THR A 3 -8.31 26.36 16.35
CA THR A 3 -7.64 25.06 16.32
C THR A 3 -6.75 25.06 17.55
N THR A 4 -7.21 24.38 18.59
CA THR A 4 -6.37 23.90 19.68
C THR A 4 -5.10 23.33 19.07
N ASN A 5 -3.98 24.02 19.30
CA ASN A 5 -2.65 23.63 18.85
C ASN A 5 -2.14 22.51 19.76
N ASP A 6 -2.95 21.47 19.93
CA ASP A 6 -2.60 20.27 20.67
C ASP A 6 -1.74 19.41 19.74
N PRO A 7 -0.43 19.28 19.99
CA PRO A 7 0.45 18.48 19.15
C PRO A 7 0.11 16.97 19.19
N HIS A 8 -0.74 16.55 20.13
CA HIS A 8 -1.26 15.18 20.26
C HIS A 8 -2.73 15.07 19.78
N GLY A 9 -3.33 16.17 19.35
CA GLY A 9 -4.71 16.20 18.88
C GLY A 9 -4.85 15.70 17.43
N PRO A 10 -6.05 15.22 17.03
CA PRO A 10 -6.29 14.65 15.68
C PRO A 10 -6.27 15.68 14.53
N GLY A 11 -5.84 16.92 14.79
CA GLY A 11 -6.10 18.11 13.98
C GLY A 11 -5.46 18.14 12.59
N ARG A 12 -4.56 17.22 12.25
CA ARG A 12 -3.97 17.11 10.89
C ARG A 12 -4.66 16.08 10.00
N TYR A 13 -5.33 15.07 10.58
CA TYR A 13 -5.96 13.98 9.82
C TYR A 13 -7.48 14.12 9.72
N GLN A 14 -8.10 14.86 10.63
CA GLN A 14 -9.54 15.16 10.58
C GLN A 14 -9.77 16.54 9.96
N PRO A 15 -10.24 16.62 8.71
CA PRO A 15 -10.46 17.91 8.05
C PRO A 15 -11.71 18.63 8.57
N LEU A 16 -12.61 17.91 9.25
CA LEU A 16 -13.89 18.43 9.74
C LEU A 16 -13.77 18.97 11.15
N GLY A 17 -14.17 20.22 11.34
CA GLY A 17 -14.20 20.88 12.64
C GLY A 17 -15.42 20.48 13.49
N PRO A 18 -15.48 20.94 14.75
CA PRO A 18 -16.66 20.74 15.60
C PRO A 18 -17.95 21.30 15.01
N ASP A 19 -17.87 22.37 14.22
CA ASP A 19 -19.03 23.04 13.63
C ASP A 19 -19.60 22.22 12.46
N ASP A 20 -18.74 21.75 11.56
CA ASP A 20 -19.11 20.83 10.46
C ASP A 20 -19.80 19.57 11.01
N ARG A 21 -19.23 18.98 12.08
CA ARG A 21 -19.83 17.80 12.71
C ARG A 21 -21.22 18.08 13.28
N ARG A 22 -21.45 19.23 13.90
CA ARG A 22 -22.78 19.59 14.42
C ARG A 22 -23.79 19.78 13.30
N GLU A 23 -23.40 20.43 12.21
CA GLU A 23 -24.25 20.59 11.03
C GLU A 23 -24.62 19.23 10.42
N MET A 24 -23.63 18.35 10.24
CA MET A 24 -23.83 17.01 9.70
C MET A 24 -24.78 16.17 10.57
N LEU A 25 -24.61 16.18 11.90
CA LEU A 25 -25.52 15.47 12.82
C LEU A 25 -26.96 16.01 12.71
N GLY A 26 -27.12 17.32 12.58
CA GLY A 26 -28.43 17.96 12.36
C GLY A 26 -29.10 17.51 11.05
N VAL A 27 -28.33 17.36 9.96
CA VAL A 27 -28.83 16.84 8.68
C VAL A 27 -29.22 15.37 8.76
N VAL A 28 -28.43 14.56 9.48
CA VAL A 28 -28.73 13.13 9.71
C VAL A 28 -29.95 12.96 10.63
N GLY A 29 -30.21 13.93 11.50
CA GLY A 29 -31.36 13.92 12.43
C GLY A 29 -31.09 13.16 13.73
N VAL A 30 -29.84 13.14 14.19
CA VAL A 30 -29.43 12.51 15.45
C VAL A 30 -28.90 13.55 16.44
N GLU A 31 -28.95 13.24 17.74
CA GLU A 31 -28.57 14.19 18.79
C GLU A 31 -27.07 14.15 19.08
N GLY A 32 -26.42 13.00 18.87
CA GLY A 32 -25.01 12.82 19.14
C GLY A 32 -24.30 11.81 18.25
N PHE A 33 -22.97 11.80 18.34
CA PHE A 33 -22.11 10.87 17.59
C PHE A 33 -22.41 9.39 17.92
N GLU A 34 -22.74 9.09 19.17
CA GLU A 34 -23.07 7.73 19.63
C GLU A 34 -24.32 7.15 18.95
N ASP A 35 -25.26 8.00 18.55
CA ASP A 35 -26.50 7.58 17.87
C ASP A 35 -26.20 6.98 16.49
N LEU A 36 -25.09 7.38 15.85
CA LEU A 36 -24.66 6.83 14.55
C LEU A 36 -24.32 5.34 14.62
N PHE A 37 -24.00 4.82 15.81
CA PHE A 37 -23.66 3.41 16.01
C PHE A 37 -24.86 2.54 16.39
N ALA A 38 -26.10 3.08 16.40
CA ALA A 38 -27.32 2.34 16.76
C ALA A 38 -27.48 0.99 16.04
N SER A 39 -26.95 0.86 14.81
CA SER A 39 -26.96 -0.37 14.01
C SER A 39 -26.03 -1.46 14.51
N ILE A 40 -25.03 -1.13 15.35
CA ILE A 40 -24.12 -2.09 15.96
C ILE A 40 -24.78 -2.63 17.25
N PRO A 41 -25.07 -3.95 17.35
CA PRO A 41 -25.64 -4.56 18.54
C PRO A 41 -24.79 -4.26 19.78
N GLU A 42 -25.45 -3.95 20.91
CA GLU A 42 -24.77 -3.50 22.13
C GLU A 42 -23.70 -4.49 22.62
N GLY A 43 -23.99 -5.80 22.56
CA GLY A 43 -23.04 -6.84 22.96
C GLY A 43 -21.80 -6.97 22.06
N LEU A 44 -21.79 -6.32 20.89
CA LEU A 44 -20.65 -6.28 19.97
C LEU A 44 -19.87 -4.96 20.05
N ARG A 45 -20.36 -3.98 20.82
CA ARG A 45 -19.66 -2.70 20.99
C ARG A 45 -18.51 -2.86 21.98
N TYR A 46 -17.30 -2.58 21.52
CA TYR A 46 -16.15 -2.51 22.40
C TYR A 46 -16.21 -1.24 23.25
N ARG A 47 -16.30 -1.40 24.58
CA ARG A 47 -16.41 -0.29 25.55
C ARG A 47 -15.11 -0.06 26.35
N GLY A 48 -14.04 -0.78 26.00
CA GLY A 48 -12.74 -0.63 26.64
C GLY A 48 -11.90 0.44 25.95
N GLU A 49 -10.74 0.72 26.53
CA GLU A 49 -9.67 1.45 25.86
C GLU A 49 -8.82 0.45 25.08
N LEU A 50 -8.52 0.78 23.82
CA LEU A 50 -7.61 -0.05 23.03
C LEU A 50 -6.25 -0.11 23.75
N PRO A 51 -5.64 -1.29 23.92
CA PRO A 51 -4.36 -1.44 24.61
C PRO A 51 -3.20 -1.02 23.70
N VAL A 52 -3.16 0.27 23.35
CA VAL A 52 -2.15 0.89 22.50
C VAL A 52 -1.37 1.94 23.32
N GLU A 53 -0.15 2.23 22.89
CA GLU A 53 0.69 3.24 23.52
C GLU A 53 0.11 4.64 23.35
N GLU A 54 0.56 5.56 24.21
CA GLU A 54 0.14 6.96 24.14
C GLU A 54 0.52 7.61 22.81
N ALA A 55 -0.30 8.57 22.38
CA ALA A 55 -0.09 9.26 21.12
C ALA A 55 1.17 10.14 21.16
N LEU A 56 2.10 9.88 20.24
CA LEU A 56 3.26 10.74 20.01
C LEU A 56 2.88 11.91 19.08
N SER A 57 3.46 13.08 19.33
CA SER A 57 3.46 14.15 18.33
C SER A 57 4.29 13.75 17.10
N GLU A 58 4.08 14.42 15.97
CA GLU A 58 4.79 14.09 14.72
C GLU A 58 6.34 14.10 14.88
N PRO A 59 6.98 15.11 15.52
CA PRO A 59 8.44 15.07 15.74
C PRO A 59 8.89 13.94 16.67
N GLU A 60 8.08 13.59 17.67
CA GLU A 60 8.39 12.48 18.59
C GLU A 60 8.29 11.13 17.86
N LEU A 61 7.26 10.96 17.02
CA LEU A 61 7.08 9.77 16.20
C LEU A 61 8.23 9.59 15.21
N LEU A 62 8.64 10.65 14.51
CA LEU A 62 9.77 10.59 13.59
C LEU A 62 11.05 10.15 14.29
N ARG A 63 11.39 10.77 15.42
CA ARG A 63 12.57 10.38 16.22
C ARG A 63 12.48 8.93 16.70
N HIS A 64 11.30 8.50 17.17
CA HIS A 64 11.09 7.13 17.60
C HIS A 64 11.32 6.12 16.46
N LEU A 65 10.79 6.40 15.26
CA LEU A 65 10.99 5.56 14.08
C LEU A 65 12.46 5.53 13.63
N GLU A 66 13.17 6.67 13.70
CA GLU A 66 14.61 6.73 13.42
C GLU A 66 15.42 5.88 14.41
N GLU A 67 15.09 5.94 15.70
CA GLU A 67 15.74 5.10 16.73
C GLU A 67 15.51 3.61 16.48
N LEU A 68 14.30 3.21 16.09
CA LEU A 68 14.01 1.83 15.72
C LEU A 68 14.77 1.41 14.46
N ALA A 69 14.77 2.25 13.42
CA ALA A 69 15.48 2.00 12.17
C ALA A 69 17.00 1.88 12.40
N SER A 70 17.57 2.62 13.35
CA SER A 70 19.01 2.58 13.67
C SER A 70 19.50 1.22 14.20
N ARG A 71 18.58 0.36 14.65
CA ARG A 71 18.88 -1.01 15.12
C ARG A 71 19.07 -2.00 13.97
N ASN A 72 18.64 -1.65 12.76
CA ASN A 72 18.85 -2.46 11.57
C ASN A 72 20.28 -2.25 11.03
N GLY A 73 20.81 -3.24 10.31
CA GLY A 73 22.01 -3.02 9.50
C GLY A 73 21.76 -1.93 8.46
N PRO A 74 22.73 -1.03 8.18
CA PRO A 74 22.50 0.09 7.28
C PRO A 74 22.15 -0.41 5.87
N ALA A 75 21.01 0.03 5.34
CA ALA A 75 20.56 -0.31 3.98
C ALA A 75 21.59 0.11 2.90
N SER A 76 22.31 1.21 3.13
CA SER A 76 23.39 1.72 2.28
C SER A 76 24.79 1.20 2.65
N GLY A 77 24.94 0.50 3.78
CA GLY A 77 26.24 0.13 4.34
C GLY A 77 26.55 -1.36 4.34
N MET A 78 25.59 -2.22 3.95
CA MET A 78 25.80 -3.67 3.88
C MET A 78 25.87 -4.14 2.43
N LEU A 79 27.06 -4.59 2.00
CA LEU A 79 27.21 -5.31 0.74
C LEU A 79 26.58 -6.70 0.90
N SER A 80 25.45 -6.92 0.21
CA SER A 80 24.77 -8.22 0.19
C SER A 80 24.94 -8.89 -1.16
N PHE A 81 25.56 -10.07 -1.16
CA PHE A 81 25.69 -10.95 -2.31
C PHE A 81 24.82 -12.21 -2.19
N LEU A 82 23.78 -12.17 -1.35
CA LEU A 82 22.88 -13.32 -1.12
C LEU A 82 22.06 -13.66 -2.36
N GLY A 83 21.75 -12.67 -3.21
CA GLY A 83 20.97 -12.88 -4.43
C GLY A 83 19.55 -13.35 -4.13
N ALA A 84 19.15 -14.48 -4.71
CA ALA A 84 17.81 -15.07 -4.53
C ALA A 84 16.66 -14.12 -4.92
N GLY A 85 16.76 -13.49 -6.10
CA GLY A 85 15.74 -12.58 -6.60
C GLY A 85 15.82 -11.14 -6.05
N CYS A 86 16.66 -10.86 -5.06
CA CYS A 86 16.90 -9.52 -4.54
C CYS A 86 18.37 -9.15 -4.63
N SER A 87 18.68 -8.07 -5.33
CA SER A 87 20.05 -7.57 -5.47
C SER A 87 20.09 -6.04 -5.42
N PRO A 88 21.18 -5.47 -4.86
CA PRO A 88 21.36 -4.03 -4.88
C PRO A 88 21.52 -3.55 -6.33
N HIS A 89 20.80 -2.49 -6.68
CA HIS A 89 20.91 -1.83 -7.96
C HIS A 89 20.86 -0.32 -7.78
N PHE A 90 21.45 0.41 -8.73
CA PHE A 90 21.41 1.86 -8.73
C PHE A 90 19.98 2.33 -9.05
N VAL A 91 19.37 3.07 -8.13
CA VAL A 91 18.11 3.76 -8.34
C VAL A 91 18.43 5.21 -8.70
N PRO A 92 18.06 5.69 -9.90
CA PRO A 92 18.28 7.08 -10.28
C PRO A 92 17.55 8.05 -9.34
N THR A 93 18.20 9.16 -8.99
CA THR A 93 17.69 10.14 -7.99
C THR A 93 16.32 10.73 -8.30
N HIS A 94 15.94 10.79 -9.58
CA HIS A 94 14.63 11.29 -9.97
C HIS A 94 13.49 10.32 -9.65
N VAL A 95 13.77 9.03 -9.41
CA VAL A 95 12.74 8.04 -9.04
C VAL A 95 12.14 8.41 -7.69
N ASP A 96 12.96 8.76 -6.69
CA ASP A 96 12.47 9.18 -5.37
C ASP A 96 11.56 10.41 -5.47
N ALA A 97 11.94 11.38 -6.31
CA ALA A 97 11.12 12.56 -6.55
C ALA A 97 9.79 12.22 -7.26
N LEU A 98 9.79 11.24 -8.17
CA LEU A 98 8.59 10.81 -8.89
C LEU A 98 7.61 10.06 -8.00
N ILE A 99 8.08 9.11 -7.18
CA ILE A 99 7.20 8.29 -6.33
C ILE A 99 6.56 9.09 -5.21
N GLN A 100 7.16 10.22 -4.81
CA GLN A 100 6.60 11.13 -3.81
C GLN A 100 5.53 12.08 -4.37
N ARG A 101 5.33 12.11 -5.68
CA ARG A 101 4.27 12.91 -6.29
C ARG A 101 2.90 12.32 -5.96
N GLN A 102 1.96 13.18 -5.59
CA GLN A 102 0.62 12.77 -5.16
C GLN A 102 -0.11 11.97 -6.24
N GLU A 103 0.09 12.32 -7.51
CA GLU A 103 -0.56 11.63 -8.64
C GLU A 103 -0.15 10.16 -8.77
N PHE A 104 1.01 9.77 -8.22
CA PHE A 104 1.47 8.38 -8.16
C PHE A 104 1.24 7.75 -6.78
N MET A 105 1.32 8.54 -5.70
CA MET A 105 1.27 8.03 -4.34
C MET A 105 -0.15 7.83 -3.80
N THR A 106 -1.12 8.66 -4.22
CA THR A 106 -2.48 8.65 -3.64
C THR A 106 -3.55 8.17 -4.61
N ALA A 107 -3.27 8.12 -5.92
CA ALA A 107 -4.18 7.55 -6.89
C ALA A 107 -4.40 6.05 -6.64
N TYR A 108 -5.64 5.58 -6.83
CA TYR A 108 -5.98 4.16 -6.72
C TYR A 108 -6.10 3.51 -8.10
N THR A 109 -6.63 2.29 -8.17
CA THR A 109 -6.88 1.58 -9.42
C THR A 109 -7.57 2.49 -10.45
N PRO A 110 -7.06 2.57 -11.69
CA PRO A 110 -7.53 3.52 -12.70
C PRO A 110 -8.88 3.08 -13.32
N TYR A 111 -9.94 3.02 -12.51
CA TYR A 111 -11.28 2.65 -12.97
C TYR A 111 -11.88 3.70 -13.92
N GLN A 112 -11.56 4.98 -13.70
CA GLN A 112 -11.95 6.10 -14.56
C GLN A 112 -10.81 6.45 -15.52
N ALA A 113 -10.73 5.71 -16.63
CA ALA A 113 -9.61 5.79 -17.56
C ALA A 113 -9.35 7.21 -18.09
N GLU A 114 -10.40 8.01 -18.31
CA GLU A 114 -10.34 9.37 -18.86
C GLU A 114 -9.53 10.33 -17.99
N ILE A 115 -9.48 10.09 -16.67
CA ILE A 115 -8.75 10.91 -15.70
C ILE A 115 -7.53 10.19 -15.12
N SER A 116 -7.13 9.06 -15.72
CA SER A 116 -5.98 8.24 -15.26
C SER A 116 -4.98 7.92 -16.37
N GLN A 117 -5.00 8.68 -17.47
CA GLN A 117 -4.15 8.42 -18.65
C GLN A 117 -2.64 8.43 -18.34
N GLY A 118 -2.17 9.23 -17.37
CA GLY A 118 -0.75 9.21 -16.97
C GLY A 118 -0.32 7.87 -16.36
N THR A 119 -1.09 7.34 -15.42
CA THR A 119 -0.84 6.02 -14.81
C THR A 119 -0.99 4.90 -15.83
N LEU A 120 -2.03 4.97 -16.67
CA LEU A 120 -2.25 3.97 -17.73
C LEU A 120 -1.12 3.96 -18.76
N GLN A 121 -0.56 5.12 -19.10
CA GLN A 121 0.62 5.22 -19.96
C GLN A 121 1.84 4.55 -19.31
N ALA A 122 2.11 4.81 -18.03
CA ALA A 122 3.21 4.17 -17.31
C ALA A 122 3.05 2.63 -17.23
N ILE A 123 1.81 2.15 -17.04
CA ILE A 123 1.48 0.72 -17.09
C ILE A 123 1.73 0.14 -18.49
N PHE A 124 1.30 0.85 -19.55
CA PHE A 124 1.52 0.43 -20.92
C PHE A 124 3.01 0.34 -21.26
N GLU A 125 3.82 1.30 -20.79
CA GLU A 125 5.27 1.31 -20.96
C GLU A 125 5.92 0.13 -20.23
N PHE A 126 5.49 -0.18 -19.00
CA PHE A 126 5.92 -1.39 -18.27
C PHE A 126 5.59 -2.67 -19.06
N GLN A 127 4.34 -2.81 -19.51
CA GLN A 127 3.90 -3.98 -20.28
C GLN A 127 4.70 -4.14 -21.57
N THR A 128 4.93 -3.03 -22.28
CA THR A 128 5.73 -3.01 -23.51
C THR A 128 7.17 -3.44 -23.24
N LEU A 129 7.80 -2.87 -22.22
CA LEU A 129 9.17 -3.20 -21.83
C LEU A 129 9.32 -4.68 -21.49
N VAL A 130 8.42 -5.23 -20.66
CA VAL A 130 8.47 -6.65 -20.26
C VAL A 130 8.20 -7.56 -21.45
N SER A 131 7.24 -7.22 -22.33
CA SER A 131 6.96 -8.00 -23.54
C SER A 131 8.16 -8.02 -24.48
N MET A 132 8.82 -6.88 -24.69
CA MET A 132 10.05 -6.78 -25.49
C MET A 132 11.21 -7.56 -24.87
N LEU A 133 11.40 -7.48 -23.55
CA LEU A 133 12.48 -8.16 -22.83
C LEU A 133 12.31 -9.70 -22.86
N THR A 134 11.08 -10.18 -22.72
CA THR A 134 10.76 -11.61 -22.67
C THR A 134 10.50 -12.23 -24.05
N GLY A 135 10.27 -11.40 -25.08
CA GLY A 135 9.85 -11.85 -26.40
C GLY A 135 8.41 -12.40 -26.45
N MET A 136 7.59 -12.10 -25.43
CA MET A 136 6.20 -12.54 -25.35
C MET A 136 5.26 -11.53 -26.03
N GLU A 137 4.11 -12.01 -26.50
CA GLU A 137 3.12 -11.18 -27.20
C GLU A 137 2.38 -10.22 -26.25
N VAL A 138 2.18 -10.62 -24.99
CA VAL A 138 1.41 -9.85 -24.00
C VAL A 138 2.04 -9.95 -22.61
N CYS A 139 1.90 -8.88 -21.83
CA CYS A 139 2.23 -8.82 -20.42
C CYS A 139 1.09 -8.15 -19.65
N ASN A 140 0.84 -8.55 -18.40
CA ASN A 140 -0.14 -7.90 -17.54
C ASN A 140 0.47 -6.68 -16.83
N ALA A 141 -0.34 -5.97 -16.04
CA ALA A 141 0.07 -4.76 -15.32
C ALA A 141 0.74 -5.04 -13.96
N SER A 142 1.64 -6.03 -13.88
CA SER A 142 2.35 -6.54 -12.68
C SER A 142 1.67 -7.69 -11.92
N MET A 143 2.44 -8.26 -10.97
CA MET A 143 2.07 -9.28 -9.97
C MET A 143 2.72 -8.90 -8.64
N TYR A 144 2.34 -9.53 -7.52
CA TYR A 144 2.89 -9.20 -6.20
C TYR A 144 4.40 -9.47 -6.08
N ASP A 145 4.85 -10.63 -6.54
CA ASP A 145 6.25 -11.05 -6.52
C ASP A 145 6.51 -12.18 -7.53
N GLY A 146 7.77 -12.61 -7.64
CA GLY A 146 8.16 -13.70 -8.56
C GLY A 146 7.55 -15.05 -8.21
N ALA A 147 7.42 -15.38 -6.92
CA ALA A 147 6.90 -16.67 -6.47
C ALA A 147 5.40 -16.83 -6.77
N SER A 148 4.61 -15.83 -6.44
CA SER A 148 3.18 -15.75 -6.76
C SER A 148 2.95 -15.71 -8.28
N ALA A 149 3.80 -15.03 -9.05
CA ALA A 149 3.73 -15.03 -10.51
C ALA A 149 3.96 -16.44 -11.10
N ILE A 150 4.90 -17.22 -10.57
CA ILE A 150 5.12 -18.61 -10.98
C ILE A 150 3.91 -19.48 -10.63
N ALA A 151 3.34 -19.32 -9.43
CA ALA A 151 2.14 -20.04 -9.04
C ALA A 151 0.97 -19.75 -10.00
N GLU A 152 0.76 -18.49 -10.38
CA GLU A 152 -0.28 -18.12 -11.34
C GLU A 152 -0.01 -18.64 -12.76
N ALA A 153 1.25 -18.68 -13.19
CA ALA A 153 1.62 -19.32 -14.45
C ALA A 153 1.28 -20.82 -14.47
N VAL A 154 1.54 -21.53 -13.36
CA VAL A 154 1.16 -22.94 -13.20
C VAL A 154 -0.36 -23.11 -13.24
N LEU A 155 -1.11 -22.25 -12.53
CA LEU A 155 -2.58 -22.29 -12.53
C LEU A 155 -3.15 -22.00 -13.91
N MET A 156 -2.58 -21.04 -14.64
CA MET A 156 -2.94 -20.74 -16.03
C MET A 156 -2.72 -21.95 -16.94
N ALA A 157 -1.54 -22.57 -16.88
CA ALA A 157 -1.24 -23.78 -17.66
C ALA A 157 -2.20 -24.93 -17.33
N ARG A 158 -2.52 -25.12 -16.03
CA ARG A 158 -3.49 -26.15 -15.60
C ARG A 158 -4.89 -25.92 -16.13
N ARG A 159 -5.34 -24.67 -16.27
CA ARG A 159 -6.67 -24.34 -16.84
C ARG A 159 -6.73 -24.65 -18.33
N LEU A 160 -5.62 -24.53 -19.06
CA LEU A 160 -5.54 -24.83 -20.49
C LEU A 160 -5.42 -26.35 -20.78
N MET A 161 -4.82 -27.10 -19.85
CA MET A 161 -4.64 -28.54 -20.01
C MET A 161 -5.92 -29.33 -19.70
N ARG A 162 -6.34 -30.20 -20.63
CA ARG A 162 -7.54 -31.05 -20.47
C ARG A 162 -7.30 -32.34 -19.66
N ARG A 163 -6.05 -32.79 -19.52
CA ARG A 163 -5.63 -34.00 -18.79
C ARG A 163 -4.23 -33.80 -18.20
N GLY A 164 -3.99 -34.40 -17.04
CA GLY A 164 -2.72 -34.28 -16.30
C GLY A 164 -2.87 -33.53 -14.97
N GLY A 165 -1.84 -33.60 -14.12
CA GLY A 165 -1.86 -32.99 -12.78
C GLY A 165 -0.49 -32.90 -12.11
N ARG A 166 0.60 -33.05 -12.88
CA ARG A 166 1.97 -32.95 -12.39
C ARG A 166 2.58 -31.65 -12.92
N VAL A 167 3.26 -30.94 -12.04
CA VAL A 167 4.04 -29.74 -12.36
C VAL A 167 5.50 -30.13 -12.20
N LEU A 168 6.33 -29.80 -13.19
CA LEU A 168 7.77 -29.95 -13.11
C LEU A 168 8.35 -28.56 -12.91
N TRP A 169 9.24 -28.41 -11.93
CA TRP A 169 10.00 -27.19 -11.70
C TRP A 169 11.48 -27.54 -11.57
N SER A 170 12.34 -26.56 -11.86
CA SER A 170 13.78 -26.70 -11.70
C SER A 170 14.18 -26.63 -10.22
N GLU A 171 15.14 -27.45 -9.79
CA GLU A 171 15.78 -27.30 -8.48
C GLU A 171 16.56 -25.98 -8.35
N GLY A 172 16.90 -25.34 -9.47
CA GLY A 172 17.56 -24.03 -9.49
C GLY A 172 16.62 -22.83 -9.30
N LEU A 173 15.32 -23.07 -9.05
CA LEU A 173 14.40 -22.00 -8.71
C LEU A 173 14.75 -21.40 -7.34
N HIS A 174 14.52 -20.10 -7.15
CA HIS A 174 14.66 -19.50 -5.83
C HIS A 174 13.72 -20.17 -4.81
N PRO A 175 14.20 -20.45 -3.58
CA PRO A 175 13.46 -21.23 -2.59
C PRO A 175 12.29 -20.47 -1.93
N ALA A 176 12.19 -19.15 -2.13
CA ALA A 176 11.11 -18.28 -1.66
C ALA A 176 10.86 -17.17 -2.68
#